data_AF-A0A3C1Z4F8-F1
#
_entry.id   AF-A0A3C1Z4F8-F1
#
_cell.length_a   1.000
_cell.length_b   1.000
_cell.length_c   1.000
_cell.angle_alpha   90.00
_cell.angle_beta   90.00
_cell.angle_gamma   90.00
#
_symmetry.space_group_name_H-M   'P 1'
#
loop_
_entity.id
_entity.type
_entity.pdbx_description
1 polymer ?
#
loop_
_entity_poly.entity_id
_entity_poly.type
_entity_poly.pdbx_seq_one_letter_code
_entity_poly.pdbx_strand_id
1 'polypeptide(L)'
;MDAVVLAKDVPHPFGCYALSTVLDPKAFEAVEGSGPYERYTWNPDGSDFGVDIEIGTADPFNMDACDLFDNDDAITIVRPQANIGYRYPKSNFALVRKSKNAPSFVAGGTDLLERYKEDLSIGHSLALLPVSRLRLEDSELPFPGGVTFYQQGKVDLAALNCVPNDNFGHPLSKAKSSITRVTIDTLNEHVLAVCPVQMVWSRFISLSHTEHMDFIADLSHKIDRTCFDYILYRLCDFYPVDSLPGRIGSLDTHPMFSAVLLYDPQSKRSQIVSGSVFSHMVVRGIGLLLHPLDAGEFPTDGEVGRIAKHALTLYRSILESSSHTSRFVQAMSLLEFLAFPDDYRPFKEVKKIVASHAARSEYEYRTIIDRFLDLTGKKDPVTNEFLGFRTRIVHMGQRIEEIVPREIDRKTLFAEIYGYIRAMMDHMIAHSDLTFVEYGHIRRSLFRWSS
;
A
#
# COMPACT_ATOMS: atom_id res chain seq x y z
N MET A 1 -22.04 -1.03 5.76
CA MET A 1 -22.03 -2.47 6.08
C MET A 1 -22.87 -2.62 7.32
N ASP A 2 -24.07 -3.16 7.13
CA ASP A 2 -24.99 -3.36 8.24
C ASP A 2 -24.50 -4.55 9.05
N ALA A 3 -24.31 -4.35 10.35
CA ALA A 3 -23.98 -5.42 11.27
C ALA A 3 -25.13 -6.44 11.31
N VAL A 4 -24.82 -7.73 11.16
CA VAL A 4 -25.83 -8.78 11.32
C VAL A 4 -26.16 -8.89 12.81
N VAL A 5 -27.41 -8.59 13.16
CA VAL A 5 -27.95 -8.74 14.53
C VAL A 5 -28.87 -9.95 14.53
N LEU A 6 -28.50 -10.99 15.29
CA LEU A 6 -29.23 -12.26 15.36
C LEU A 6 -30.39 -12.17 16.36
N ALA A 7 -31.52 -12.78 16.02
CA ALA A 7 -32.72 -12.84 16.85
C ALA A 7 -32.51 -13.80 18.05
N LYS A 8 -33.00 -13.38 19.22
CA LYS A 8 -32.66 -13.99 20.53
C LYS A 8 -33.41 -15.28 20.87
N ASP A 9 -34.43 -15.66 20.09
CA ASP A 9 -35.47 -16.58 20.57
C ASP A 9 -35.61 -17.88 19.76
N VAL A 10 -34.58 -18.32 19.03
CA VAL A 10 -34.59 -19.61 18.30
C VAL A 10 -33.74 -20.66 19.03
N PRO A 11 -34.33 -21.70 19.65
CA PRO A 11 -33.58 -22.77 20.30
C PRO A 11 -32.89 -23.66 19.27
N HIS A 12 -31.58 -23.90 19.46
CA HIS A 12 -30.76 -24.77 18.62
C HIS A 12 -30.93 -26.25 19.04
N PRO A 13 -30.96 -27.21 18.10
CA PRO A 13 -31.11 -28.65 18.39
C PRO A 13 -30.00 -29.27 19.26
N PHE A 14 -28.88 -28.57 19.48
CA PHE A 14 -27.74 -29.05 20.29
C PHE A 14 -27.60 -28.34 21.65
N GLY A 15 -28.64 -27.64 22.13
CA GLY A 15 -28.62 -27.02 23.47
C GLY A 15 -27.78 -25.74 23.59
N CYS A 16 -27.49 -25.10 22.46
CA CYS A 16 -26.71 -23.85 22.39
C CYS A 16 -27.64 -22.63 22.53
N TYR A 17 -27.23 -21.62 23.28
CA TYR A 17 -27.95 -20.35 23.39
C TYR A 17 -27.46 -19.36 22.32
N ALA A 18 -28.37 -18.64 21.67
CA ALA A 18 -28.01 -17.57 20.75
C ALA A 18 -27.32 -16.41 21.50
N LEU A 19 -26.19 -15.94 20.97
CA LEU A 19 -25.48 -14.76 21.49
C LEU A 19 -25.73 -13.54 20.60
N SER A 20 -25.96 -12.39 21.24
CA SER A 20 -25.99 -11.08 20.60
C SER A 20 -24.56 -10.55 20.41
N THR A 21 -23.80 -11.16 19.50
CA THR A 21 -22.46 -10.68 19.14
C THR A 21 -22.49 -10.18 17.70
N VAL A 22 -21.97 -8.96 17.47
CA VAL A 22 -21.83 -8.42 16.11
C VAL A 22 -20.65 -9.10 15.45
N LEU A 23 -20.93 -9.98 14.48
CA LEU A 23 -19.91 -10.57 13.62
C LEU A 23 -19.79 -9.75 12.34
N ASP A 24 -18.55 -9.55 11.90
CA ASP A 24 -18.25 -8.90 10.62
C ASP A 24 -18.49 -9.91 9.49
N PRO A 25 -19.39 -9.63 8.54
CA PRO A 25 -19.60 -10.49 7.36
C PRO A 25 -18.30 -10.80 6.60
N LYS A 26 -17.31 -9.90 6.61
CA LYS A 26 -16.01 -10.11 5.96
C LYS A 26 -15.17 -11.22 6.58
N ALA A 27 -15.38 -11.58 7.85
CA ALA A 27 -14.67 -12.69 8.49
C ALA A 27 -14.96 -14.04 7.82
N PHE A 28 -16.05 -14.12 7.05
CA PHE A 28 -16.49 -15.33 6.35
C PHE A 28 -16.08 -15.37 4.87
N GLU A 29 -15.63 -14.25 4.28
CA GLU A 29 -15.06 -14.23 2.92
C GLU A 29 -13.79 -15.10 2.83
N ALA A 30 -13.06 -15.26 3.95
CA ALA A 30 -11.92 -16.17 4.04
C ALA A 30 -12.32 -17.65 4.26
N VAL A 31 -13.55 -17.91 4.70
CA VAL A 31 -14.09 -19.26 4.96
C VAL A 31 -14.78 -19.83 3.71
N GLU A 32 -15.13 -18.99 2.73
CA GLU A 32 -15.57 -19.46 1.41
C GLU A 32 -14.49 -20.33 0.75
N GLY A 33 -14.73 -21.64 0.73
CA GLY A 33 -13.89 -22.62 0.06
C GLY A 33 -12.59 -23.01 0.77
N SER A 34 -12.35 -22.60 2.04
CA SER A 34 -11.11 -22.99 2.73
C SER A 34 -11.29 -23.51 4.16
N GLY A 35 -10.78 -24.72 4.38
CA GLY A 35 -10.70 -25.38 5.68
C GLY A 35 -11.65 -26.59 5.84
N PRO A 36 -11.26 -27.61 6.63
CA PRO A 36 -12.15 -28.71 6.98
C PRO A 36 -13.28 -28.21 7.88
N TYR A 37 -14.51 -28.62 7.57
CA TYR A 37 -15.69 -28.44 8.43
C TYR A 37 -16.39 -29.79 8.62
N GLU A 38 -17.22 -29.86 9.65
CA GLU A 38 -18.15 -30.98 9.85
C GLU A 38 -19.54 -30.55 9.39
N ARG A 39 -20.10 -31.28 8.41
CA ARG A 39 -21.49 -31.10 7.97
C ARG A 39 -22.42 -31.89 8.87
N TYR A 40 -23.56 -31.31 9.21
CA TYR A 40 -24.64 -31.96 9.94
C TYR A 40 -25.92 -31.85 9.12
N THR A 41 -26.67 -32.94 9.02
CA THR A 41 -28.05 -32.95 8.51
C THR A 41 -28.98 -33.44 9.61
N TRP A 42 -30.24 -33.00 9.62
CA TRP A 42 -31.25 -33.47 10.59
C TRP A 42 -32.63 -33.56 9.97
N ASN A 43 -33.50 -34.37 10.59
CA ASN A 43 -34.90 -34.47 10.20
C ASN A 43 -35.73 -33.35 10.86
N PRO A 44 -36.59 -32.64 10.09
CA PRO A 44 -37.34 -31.50 10.60
C PRO A 44 -38.44 -31.85 11.61
N ASP A 45 -38.80 -33.12 11.75
CA ASP A 45 -39.80 -33.62 12.70
C ASP A 45 -39.20 -34.00 14.07
N GLY A 46 -37.88 -33.88 14.24
CA GLY A 46 -37.17 -34.15 15.49
C GLY A 46 -37.16 -35.63 15.90
N SER A 47 -37.54 -36.55 15.01
CA SER A 47 -37.79 -37.95 15.36
C SER A 47 -36.56 -38.88 15.25
N ASP A 48 -35.48 -38.43 14.60
CA ASP A 48 -34.21 -39.16 14.51
C ASP A 48 -33.02 -38.18 14.34
N PHE A 49 -32.10 -38.18 15.31
CA PHE A 49 -30.84 -37.40 15.28
C PHE A 49 -29.70 -38.23 14.66
N GLY A 50 -29.96 -38.86 13.52
CA GLY A 50 -28.92 -39.50 12.73
C GLY A 50 -28.02 -38.43 12.12
N VAL A 51 -26.92 -38.11 12.79
CA VAL A 51 -25.94 -37.16 12.25
C VAL A 51 -25.07 -37.90 11.24
N ASP A 52 -25.29 -37.64 9.96
CA ASP A 52 -24.33 -37.99 8.92
C ASP A 52 -23.24 -36.92 8.89
N ILE A 53 -22.09 -37.22 9.52
CA ILE A 53 -20.92 -36.33 9.51
C ILE A 53 -20.19 -36.48 8.18
N GLU A 54 -20.27 -35.45 7.34
CA GLU A 54 -19.43 -35.33 6.16
C GLU A 54 -18.30 -34.33 6.42
N ILE A 55 -17.07 -34.73 6.08
CA ILE A 55 -15.90 -33.85 6.10
C ILE A 55 -15.62 -33.43 4.66
N GLY A 56 -15.60 -32.13 4.38
CA GLY A 56 -15.43 -31.62 3.02
C GLY A 56 -14.92 -30.19 2.92
N THR A 57 -14.96 -29.65 1.71
CA THR A 57 -14.73 -28.22 1.38
C THR A 57 -16.06 -27.58 1.00
N ALA A 58 -16.39 -26.43 1.61
CA ALA A 58 -17.75 -25.93 1.59
C ALA A 58 -18.09 -25.32 0.23
N ASP A 59 -19.32 -25.56 -0.24
CA ASP A 59 -19.87 -24.86 -1.40
C ASP A 59 -20.02 -23.35 -1.12
N PRO A 60 -19.93 -22.49 -2.15
CA PRO A 60 -20.08 -21.04 -1.99
C PRO A 60 -21.38 -20.67 -1.26
N PHE A 61 -21.27 -19.81 -0.25
CA PHE A 61 -22.37 -19.52 0.66
C PHE A 61 -23.13 -18.28 0.21
N ASN A 62 -24.41 -18.43 -0.13
CA ASN A 62 -25.33 -17.29 -0.01
C ASN A 62 -25.68 -17.11 1.47
N MET A 63 -25.18 -16.03 2.09
CA MET A 63 -25.33 -15.75 3.52
C MET A 63 -26.69 -15.16 3.91
N ASP A 64 -27.53 -14.79 2.95
CA ASP A 64 -28.77 -14.04 3.21
C ASP A 64 -29.86 -14.85 3.97
N ALA A 65 -29.60 -16.12 4.29
CA ALA A 65 -30.57 -17.01 4.95
C ALA A 65 -29.95 -18.05 5.91
N CYS A 66 -28.92 -17.66 6.67
CA CYS A 66 -28.27 -18.55 7.66
C CYS A 66 -28.39 -18.02 9.09
N ASP A 67 -28.56 -18.93 10.05
CA ASP A 67 -28.42 -18.67 11.49
C ASP A 67 -27.02 -19.05 11.97
N LEU A 68 -26.51 -18.39 13.00
CA LEU A 68 -25.15 -18.62 13.50
C LEU A 68 -25.13 -18.85 15.01
N PHE A 69 -24.38 -19.86 15.44
CA PHE A 69 -24.25 -20.31 16.82
C PHE A 69 -22.77 -20.40 17.22
N ASP A 70 -22.45 -20.00 18.44
CA ASP A 70 -21.10 -20.00 19.01
C ASP A 70 -21.04 -20.99 20.18
N ASN A 71 -20.13 -21.97 20.11
CA ASN A 71 -19.87 -22.98 21.14
C ASN A 71 -18.42 -22.86 21.65
N ASP A 72 -18.08 -23.49 22.79
CA ASP A 72 -16.77 -23.34 23.43
C ASP A 72 -15.57 -23.58 22.49
N ASP A 73 -15.68 -24.49 21.53
CA ASP A 73 -14.61 -24.90 20.61
C ASP A 73 -14.88 -24.62 19.12
N ALA A 74 -16.09 -24.20 18.74
CA ALA A 74 -16.50 -24.11 17.34
C ALA A 74 -17.56 -23.03 17.07
N ILE A 75 -17.65 -22.59 15.81
CA ILE A 75 -18.73 -21.78 15.27
C ILE A 75 -19.59 -22.66 14.36
N THR A 76 -20.91 -22.65 14.55
CA THR A 76 -21.87 -23.42 13.74
C THR A 76 -22.74 -22.50 12.91
N ILE A 77 -22.79 -22.71 11.60
CA ILE A 77 -23.67 -22.01 10.66
C ILE A 77 -24.79 -22.94 10.25
N VAL A 78 -26.04 -22.55 10.43
CA VAL A 78 -27.25 -23.36 10.20
C VAL A 78 -28.05 -22.75 9.07
N ARG A 79 -28.50 -23.58 8.12
CA ARG A 79 -29.51 -23.23 7.12
C ARG A 79 -30.82 -23.91 7.47
N PRO A 80 -31.74 -23.22 8.17
CA PRO A 80 -32.99 -23.84 8.63
C PRO A 80 -33.81 -24.40 7.48
N GLN A 81 -33.84 -23.70 6.34
CA GLN A 81 -34.61 -24.12 5.17
C GLN A 81 -34.08 -25.39 4.48
N ALA A 82 -32.81 -25.73 4.71
CA ALA A 82 -32.15 -26.86 4.09
C ALA A 82 -31.89 -28.02 5.06
N ASN A 83 -32.18 -27.85 6.36
CA ASN A 83 -31.79 -28.77 7.44
C ASN A 83 -30.31 -29.16 7.40
N ILE A 84 -29.43 -28.20 7.11
CA ILE A 84 -27.98 -28.40 7.05
C ILE A 84 -27.28 -27.44 8.00
N GLY A 85 -26.29 -27.94 8.73
CA GLY A 85 -25.41 -27.19 9.60
C GLY A 85 -23.93 -27.42 9.25
N TYR A 86 -23.10 -26.41 9.45
CA TYR A 86 -21.66 -26.44 9.21
C TYR A 86 -20.95 -26.02 10.47
N ARG A 87 -20.16 -26.92 11.08
CA ARG A 87 -19.36 -26.62 12.27
C ARG A 87 -17.91 -26.40 11.90
N TYR A 88 -17.36 -25.26 12.30
CA TYR A 88 -15.99 -24.85 12.03
C TYR A 88 -15.23 -24.71 13.36
N PRO A 89 -14.02 -25.30 13.50
CA PRO A 89 -13.17 -25.06 14.66
C PRO A 89 -12.87 -23.57 14.84
N LYS A 90 -12.91 -23.07 16.09
CA LYS A 90 -12.56 -21.66 16.38
C LYS A 90 -11.15 -21.28 15.94
N SER A 91 -10.23 -22.25 15.86
CA SER A 91 -8.87 -22.06 15.33
C SER A 91 -8.84 -21.56 13.89
N ASN A 92 -9.92 -21.75 13.13
CA ASN A 92 -10.05 -21.27 11.76
C ASN A 92 -10.46 -19.79 11.70
N PHE A 93 -10.82 -19.18 12.83
CA PHE A 93 -11.24 -17.79 12.91
C PHE A 93 -10.18 -16.96 13.67
N ALA A 94 -9.68 -15.91 13.03
CA ALA A 94 -8.87 -14.92 13.72
C ALA A 94 -9.79 -14.04 14.59
N LEU A 95 -9.50 -14.00 15.90
CA LEU A 95 -10.30 -13.28 16.88
C LEU A 95 -10.11 -11.77 16.69
N VAL A 96 -11.06 -11.09 16.05
CA VAL A 96 -11.08 -9.62 16.00
C VAL A 96 -11.46 -9.11 17.40
N ARG A 97 -10.45 -8.89 18.25
CA ARG A 97 -10.67 -8.29 19.57
C ARG A 97 -11.11 -6.84 19.38
N LYS A 98 -12.42 -6.56 19.51
CA LYS A 98 -12.87 -5.22 19.89
C LYS A 98 -12.24 -4.88 21.25
N SER A 99 -11.29 -3.94 21.24
CA SER A 99 -10.76 -3.33 22.46
C SER A 99 -11.92 -2.84 23.33
N LYS A 100 -12.02 -3.35 24.56
CA LYS A 100 -13.04 -2.97 25.55
C LYS A 100 -12.84 -1.57 26.16
N ASN A 101 -11.91 -0.78 25.63
CA ASN A 101 -11.76 0.65 25.95
C ASN A 101 -12.24 1.52 24.80
N ALA A 102 -13.45 1.28 24.27
CA ALA A 102 -14.13 2.25 23.44
C ALA A 102 -14.88 3.22 24.36
N PRO A 103 -14.37 4.45 24.61
CA PRO A 103 -15.20 5.48 25.18
C PRO A 103 -16.36 5.74 24.22
N SER A 104 -17.52 6.05 24.80
CA SER A 104 -18.68 6.60 24.10
C SER A 104 -18.25 7.69 23.11
N PHE A 105 -18.64 7.53 21.84
CA PHE A 105 -18.36 8.48 20.77
C PHE A 105 -18.86 9.89 21.13
N VAL A 106 -17.94 10.72 21.58
CA VAL A 106 -17.94 12.16 21.33
C VAL A 106 -16.92 12.38 20.23
N ALA A 107 -17.23 13.23 19.25
CA ALA A 107 -16.29 13.64 18.21
C ALA A 107 -15.07 14.33 18.82
N GLY A 108 -14.09 13.55 19.29
CA GLY A 108 -12.78 14.02 19.72
C GLY A 108 -11.83 13.93 18.53
N GLY A 109 -11.43 15.07 17.97
CA GLY A 109 -10.28 15.11 17.07
C GLY A 109 -9.02 14.68 17.82
N THR A 110 -8.03 14.15 17.11
CA THR A 110 -6.73 13.87 17.72
C THR A 110 -6.05 15.19 18.06
N ASP A 111 -5.58 15.35 19.30
CA ASP A 111 -4.79 16.52 19.69
C ASP A 111 -3.38 16.42 19.08
N LEU A 112 -3.26 17.01 17.88
CA LEU A 112 -2.02 17.08 17.11
C LEU A 112 -0.87 17.71 17.90
N LEU A 113 -1.17 18.75 18.69
CA LEU A 113 -0.15 19.51 19.41
C LEU A 113 0.39 18.72 20.59
N GLU A 114 -0.46 17.96 21.29
CA GLU A 114 0.01 17.05 22.35
C GLU A 114 0.82 15.88 21.76
N ARG A 115 0.40 15.32 20.61
CA ARG A 115 1.14 14.24 19.93
C ARG A 115 2.58 14.61 19.57
N TYR A 116 2.79 15.84 19.12
CA TYR A 116 4.10 16.35 18.67
C TYR A 116 4.77 17.28 19.69
N LYS A 117 4.33 17.27 20.96
CA LYS A 117 4.79 18.18 22.00
C LYS A 117 6.30 18.18 22.19
N GLU A 118 6.94 17.01 22.12
CA GLU A 118 8.39 16.88 22.28
C GLU A 118 9.13 17.62 21.15
N ASP A 119 8.75 17.38 19.88
CA ASP A 119 9.30 18.08 18.71
C ASP A 119 9.07 19.60 18.79
N LEU A 120 7.86 20.01 19.16
CA LEU A 120 7.51 21.42 19.30
C LEU A 120 8.32 22.09 20.43
N SER A 121 8.60 21.37 21.52
CA SER A 121 9.36 21.90 22.66
C SER A 121 10.82 22.19 22.34
N ILE A 122 11.41 21.46 21.38
CA ILE A 122 12.77 21.70 20.87
C ILE A 122 12.79 22.69 19.69
N GLY A 123 11.64 23.26 19.34
CA GLY A 123 11.51 24.32 18.34
C GLY A 123 11.31 23.83 16.91
N HIS A 124 10.95 22.56 16.69
CA HIS A 124 10.52 22.11 15.38
C HIS A 124 9.14 22.68 15.02
N SER A 125 8.95 23.02 13.75
CA SER A 125 7.63 23.32 13.20
C SER A 125 6.93 22.02 12.77
N LEU A 126 5.61 22.06 12.58
CA LEU A 126 4.88 20.93 11.99
C LEU A 126 4.51 21.25 10.56
N ALA A 127 4.65 20.26 9.69
CA ALA A 127 4.17 20.32 8.33
C ALA A 127 3.06 19.28 8.11
N LEU A 128 1.95 19.72 7.53
CA LEU A 128 0.81 18.90 7.17
C LEU A 128 0.63 18.98 5.66
N LEU A 129 0.73 17.84 4.98
CA LEU A 129 0.62 17.72 3.53
C LEU A 129 -0.60 16.85 3.19
N PRO A 130 -1.53 17.31 2.34
CA PRO A 130 -2.64 16.48 1.89
C PRO A 130 -2.14 15.37 0.97
N VAL A 131 -2.90 14.27 0.91
CA VAL A 131 -2.62 13.16 -0.01
C VAL A 131 -3.90 12.78 -0.73
N SER A 132 -3.97 13.13 -2.02
CA SER A 132 -5.16 12.87 -2.84
C SER A 132 -5.40 11.37 -3.03
N ARG A 133 -6.66 10.94 -2.97
CA ARG A 133 -7.07 9.52 -3.11
C ARG A 133 -6.37 8.54 -2.16
N LEU A 134 -5.96 8.99 -0.98
CA LEU A 134 -5.56 8.11 0.12
C LEU A 134 -6.73 8.03 1.11
N ARG A 135 -7.01 6.83 1.61
CA ARG A 135 -8.06 6.55 2.60
C ARG A 135 -7.43 5.82 3.79
N LEU A 136 -7.88 6.11 5.00
CA LEU A 136 -7.50 5.38 6.21
C LEU A 136 -8.76 4.81 6.86
N GLU A 137 -8.68 3.59 7.38
CA GLU A 137 -9.71 3.03 8.27
C GLU A 137 -9.57 3.59 9.69
N ASP A 138 -8.33 3.61 10.18
CA ASP A 138 -7.97 4.17 11.49
C ASP A 138 -7.91 5.70 11.48
N SER A 139 -8.08 6.33 12.64
CA SER A 139 -8.01 7.79 12.77
C SER A 139 -6.62 8.34 12.48
N GLU A 140 -5.58 7.59 12.85
CA GLU A 140 -4.18 7.93 12.63
C GLU A 140 -3.33 6.67 12.44
N LEU A 141 -2.28 6.77 11.64
CA LEU A 141 -1.30 5.71 11.39
C LEU A 141 0.12 6.27 11.47
N PRO A 142 0.90 5.93 12.52
CA PRO A 142 2.27 6.37 12.66
C PRO A 142 3.24 5.52 11.81
N PHE A 143 4.27 6.16 11.28
CA PHE A 143 5.31 5.57 10.45
C PHE A 143 6.71 6.07 10.88
N PRO A 144 7.80 5.46 10.37
CA PRO A 144 9.16 5.91 10.68
C PRO A 144 9.40 7.40 10.39
N GLY A 145 10.39 7.98 11.08
CA GLY A 145 10.79 9.38 10.90
C GLY A 145 9.80 10.41 11.44
N GLY A 146 8.91 10.01 12.36
CA GLY A 146 7.92 10.90 12.98
C GLY A 146 6.77 11.28 12.05
N VAL A 147 6.62 10.58 10.92
CA VAL A 147 5.50 10.79 10.00
C VAL A 147 4.26 10.09 10.54
N THR A 148 3.14 10.79 10.60
CA THR A 148 1.84 10.20 10.92
C THR A 148 0.83 10.59 9.86
N PHE A 149 0.07 9.63 9.35
CA PHE A 149 -1.06 9.90 8.46
C PHE A 149 -2.32 10.00 9.29
N TYR A 150 -3.08 11.06 9.09
CA TYR A 150 -4.35 11.30 9.75
C TYR A 150 -5.50 11.17 8.76
N GLN A 151 -6.56 10.49 9.18
CA GLN A 151 -7.78 10.38 8.39
C GLN A 151 -8.39 11.77 8.14
N GLN A 152 -9.03 11.91 6.97
CA GLN A 152 -9.82 13.07 6.59
C GLN A 152 -10.74 13.54 7.73
N GLY A 153 -10.72 14.85 8.04
CA GLY A 153 -11.60 15.43 9.06
C GLY A 153 -11.21 15.17 10.52
N LYS A 154 -10.13 14.41 10.80
CA LYS A 154 -9.77 14.02 12.18
C LYS A 154 -8.82 14.98 12.90
N VAL A 155 -8.08 15.80 12.16
CA VAL A 155 -7.19 16.81 12.74
C VAL A 155 -7.99 18.08 13.00
N ASP A 156 -7.93 18.60 14.24
CA ASP A 156 -8.47 19.93 14.53
C ASP A 156 -7.56 21.02 13.96
N LEU A 157 -7.75 21.34 12.68
CA LEU A 157 -6.98 22.38 12.00
C LEU A 157 -7.32 23.79 12.52
N ALA A 158 -8.47 23.98 13.18
CA ALA A 158 -8.85 25.27 13.74
C ALA A 158 -7.98 25.63 14.96
N ALA A 159 -7.56 24.61 15.74
CA ALA A 159 -6.62 24.78 16.84
C ALA A 159 -5.22 25.29 16.41
N LEU A 160 -4.89 25.22 15.12
CA LEU A 160 -3.58 25.63 14.58
C LEU A 160 -3.49 27.13 14.25
N ASN A 161 -4.53 27.93 14.51
CA ASN A 161 -4.59 29.38 14.24
C ASN A 161 -4.07 29.74 12.83
N CYS A 162 -4.63 29.08 11.81
CA CYS A 162 -4.18 29.27 10.44
C CYS A 162 -4.57 30.65 9.91
N VAL A 163 -3.58 31.35 9.34
CA VAL A 163 -3.81 32.60 8.62
C VAL A 163 -4.51 32.29 7.30
N PRO A 164 -5.64 32.94 6.97
CA PRO A 164 -6.33 32.74 5.70
C PRO A 164 -5.43 32.97 4.48
N ASN A 165 -5.60 32.11 3.47
CA ASN A 165 -4.90 32.15 2.19
C ASN A 165 -5.65 32.99 1.15
N ASP A 166 -6.12 34.17 1.53
CA ASP A 166 -6.93 35.10 0.72
C ASP A 166 -6.24 36.48 0.54
N ASN A 167 -4.97 36.55 0.93
CA ASN A 167 -4.26 37.78 1.21
C ASN A 167 -3.62 38.41 -0.04
N PHE A 168 -4.44 39.05 -0.88
CA PHE A 168 -3.98 39.77 -2.09
C PHE A 168 -3.14 41.03 -1.80
N GLY A 169 -3.10 41.53 -0.55
CA GLY A 169 -2.36 42.74 -0.15
C GLY A 169 -0.95 42.50 0.42
N HIS A 170 -0.46 41.26 0.35
CA HIS A 170 0.80 40.82 0.97
C HIS A 170 1.92 40.61 -0.07
N PRO A 171 3.16 40.21 0.31
CA PRO A 171 4.23 39.92 -0.64
C PRO A 171 3.75 38.99 -1.77
N LEU A 172 4.29 39.19 -2.99
CA LEU A 172 3.88 38.48 -4.21
C LEU A 172 3.78 36.95 -4.04
N SER A 173 4.60 36.36 -3.16
CA SER A 173 4.53 34.93 -2.84
C SER A 173 3.20 34.50 -2.22
N LYS A 174 2.63 35.30 -1.32
CA LYS A 174 1.31 35.05 -0.71
C LYS A 174 0.18 35.24 -1.71
N ALA A 175 0.28 36.26 -2.56
CA ALA A 175 -0.71 36.49 -3.62
C ALA A 175 -0.73 35.34 -4.65
N LYS A 176 0.44 34.77 -4.99
CA LYS A 176 0.50 33.58 -5.87
C LYS A 176 -0.11 32.34 -5.21
N SER A 177 0.15 32.13 -3.92
CA SER A 177 -0.46 31.06 -3.15
C SER A 177 -1.98 31.19 -3.07
N SER A 178 -2.51 32.40 -2.81
CA SER A 178 -3.95 32.63 -2.66
C SER A 178 -4.75 32.39 -3.94
N ILE A 179 -4.13 32.57 -5.12
CA ILE A 179 -4.77 32.28 -6.42
C ILE A 179 -5.16 30.80 -6.54
N THR A 180 -4.47 29.89 -5.86
CA THR A 180 -4.80 28.46 -5.86
C THR A 180 -6.09 28.14 -5.11
N ARG A 181 -6.57 29.07 -4.26
CA ARG A 181 -7.77 28.93 -3.41
C ARG A 181 -7.77 27.75 -2.46
N VAL A 182 -6.59 27.21 -2.13
CA VAL A 182 -6.46 26.17 -1.11
C VAL A 182 -6.73 26.79 0.26
N THR A 183 -7.72 26.25 0.97
CA THR A 183 -8.12 26.65 2.33
C THR A 183 -7.91 25.53 3.33
N ILE A 184 -8.16 25.81 4.61
CA ILE A 184 -8.21 24.79 5.66
C ILE A 184 -9.24 23.71 5.32
N ASP A 185 -10.42 24.11 4.84
CA ASP A 185 -11.48 23.16 4.45
C ASP A 185 -11.00 22.23 3.34
N THR A 186 -10.26 22.77 2.36
CA THR A 186 -9.62 21.93 1.33
C THR A 186 -8.69 20.90 1.95
N LEU A 187 -7.87 21.27 2.93
CA LEU A 187 -6.98 20.31 3.60
C LEU A 187 -7.77 19.29 4.43
N ASN A 188 -8.85 19.72 5.07
CA ASN A 188 -9.70 18.87 5.90
C ASN A 188 -10.44 17.80 5.07
N GLU A 189 -10.53 17.97 3.76
CA GLU A 189 -11.08 17.01 2.80
C GLU A 189 -10.11 15.87 2.43
N HIS A 190 -8.87 15.91 2.90
CA HIS A 190 -7.85 14.92 2.53
C HIS A 190 -7.31 14.19 3.76
N VAL A 191 -6.72 13.02 3.50
CA VAL A 191 -5.76 12.44 4.44
C VAL A 191 -4.56 13.38 4.54
N LEU A 192 -4.08 13.61 5.76
CA LEU A 192 -2.94 14.50 6.02
C LEU A 192 -1.74 13.69 6.47
N ALA A 193 -0.63 13.77 5.73
CA ALA A 193 0.68 13.35 6.20
C ALA A 193 1.28 14.47 7.06
N VAL A 194 1.55 14.18 8.33
CA VAL A 194 2.06 15.14 9.30
C VAL A 194 3.45 14.73 9.75
N CYS A 195 4.39 15.67 9.78
CA CYS A 195 5.74 15.42 10.29
C CYS A 195 6.39 16.68 10.90
N PRO A 196 7.33 16.50 11.83
CA PRO A 196 8.12 17.60 12.36
C PRO A 196 9.18 18.02 11.34
N VAL A 197 9.38 19.33 11.23
CA VAL A 197 10.34 19.95 10.30
C VAL A 197 11.16 21.01 11.02
N GLN A 198 12.46 20.91 10.88
CA GLN A 198 13.38 21.93 11.36
C GLN A 198 13.45 23.06 10.33
N MET A 199 12.91 24.23 10.69
CA MET A 199 13.00 25.41 9.83
C MET A 199 13.07 26.70 10.66
N VAL A 200 13.55 27.77 10.02
CA VAL A 200 13.52 29.12 10.60
C VAL A 200 12.32 29.85 10.02
N TRP A 201 11.27 30.03 10.83
CA TRP A 201 9.98 30.60 10.39
C TRP A 201 10.11 31.98 9.71
N SER A 202 10.93 32.87 10.26
CA SER A 202 11.16 34.20 9.69
C SER A 202 11.77 34.14 8.29
N ARG A 203 12.68 33.19 8.05
CA ARG A 203 13.25 32.94 6.72
C ARG A 203 12.19 32.38 5.79
N PHE A 204 11.39 31.41 6.23
CA PHE A 204 10.32 30.81 5.44
C PHE A 204 9.31 31.85 4.91
N ILE A 205 8.85 32.77 5.77
CA ILE A 205 7.91 33.83 5.39
C ILE A 205 8.49 34.75 4.30
N SER A 206 9.81 34.94 4.31
CA SER A 206 10.50 35.82 3.35
C SER A 206 10.81 35.18 2.00
N LEU A 207 10.61 33.87 1.86
CA LEU A 207 10.90 33.16 0.61
C LEU A 207 9.97 33.62 -0.53
N SER A 208 10.50 33.50 -1.75
CA SER A 208 9.73 33.61 -2.97
C SER A 208 8.77 32.42 -3.14
N HIS A 209 7.78 32.59 -4.01
CA HIS A 209 6.84 31.50 -4.31
C HIS A 209 7.54 30.27 -4.91
N THR A 210 8.58 30.47 -5.72
CA THR A 210 9.34 29.35 -6.31
C THR A 210 10.07 28.58 -5.22
N GLU A 211 10.75 29.26 -4.30
CA GLU A 211 11.42 28.62 -3.16
C GLU A 211 10.43 27.91 -2.23
N HIS A 212 9.19 28.41 -2.11
CA HIS A 212 8.13 27.67 -1.43
C HIS A 212 7.74 26.38 -2.16
N MET A 213 7.67 26.38 -3.49
CA MET A 213 7.37 25.16 -4.26
C MET A 213 8.50 24.14 -4.14
N ASP A 214 9.76 24.59 -4.19
CA ASP A 214 10.94 23.75 -3.97
C ASP A 214 10.90 23.14 -2.55
N PHE A 215 10.51 23.93 -1.54
CA PHE A 215 10.33 23.44 -0.18
C PHE A 215 9.24 22.36 -0.08
N ILE A 216 8.08 22.53 -0.73
CA ILE A 216 7.03 21.50 -0.75
C ILE A 216 7.52 20.24 -1.45
N ALA A 217 8.24 20.37 -2.57
CA ALA A 217 8.81 19.24 -3.29
C ALA A 217 9.80 18.45 -2.43
N ASP A 218 10.74 19.14 -1.78
CA ASP A 218 11.74 18.54 -0.90
C ASP A 218 11.09 17.81 0.28
N LEU A 219 10.05 18.40 0.87
CA LEU A 219 9.33 17.79 1.96
C LEU A 219 8.53 16.56 1.52
N SER A 220 7.83 16.63 0.38
CA SER A 220 7.18 15.46 -0.23
C SER A 220 8.20 14.35 -0.45
N HIS A 221 9.33 14.65 -1.11
CA HIS A 221 10.38 13.66 -1.38
C HIS A 221 10.96 13.07 -0.11
N LYS A 222 11.09 13.86 0.97
CA LYS A 222 11.54 13.36 2.27
C LYS A 222 10.56 12.36 2.85
N ILE A 223 9.26 12.69 2.90
CA ILE A 223 8.22 11.78 3.40
C ILE A 223 8.15 10.52 2.54
N ASP A 224 8.25 10.70 1.23
CA ASP A 224 8.23 9.62 0.25
C ASP A 224 9.33 8.58 0.52
N ARG A 225 10.58 9.04 0.62
CA ARG A 225 11.73 8.18 0.92
C ARG A 225 11.71 7.59 2.33
N THR A 226 11.07 8.27 3.27
CA THR A 226 11.02 7.85 4.67
C THR A 226 10.04 6.68 4.84
N CYS A 227 8.85 6.77 4.24
CA CYS A 227 7.84 5.73 4.41
C CYS A 227 6.93 5.51 3.20
N PHE A 228 6.57 6.55 2.43
CA PHE A 228 5.51 6.39 1.43
C PHE A 228 5.90 5.48 0.26
N ASP A 229 7.14 5.53 -0.22
CA ASP A 229 7.60 4.63 -1.29
C ASP A 229 7.51 3.15 -0.85
N TYR A 230 7.75 2.87 0.44
CA TYR A 230 7.57 1.53 1.01
C TYR A 230 6.10 1.14 1.16
N ILE A 231 5.24 2.07 1.58
CA ILE A 231 3.78 1.87 1.63
C ILE A 231 3.26 1.48 0.23
N LEU A 232 3.64 2.25 -0.80
CA LEU A 232 3.27 1.97 -2.18
C LEU A 232 3.82 0.63 -2.66
N TYR A 233 5.06 0.30 -2.30
CA TYR A 233 5.62 -1.01 -2.58
C TYR A 233 4.78 -2.15 -1.98
N ARG A 234 4.33 -2.03 -0.73
CA ARG A 234 3.57 -3.09 -0.06
C ARG A 234 2.12 -3.19 -0.53
N LEU A 235 1.51 -2.10 -0.98
CA LEU A 235 0.06 -2.04 -1.22
C LEU A 235 -0.35 -1.76 -2.68
N CYS A 236 0.60 -1.49 -3.58
CA CYS A 236 0.32 -1.24 -4.99
C CYS A 236 1.10 -2.20 -5.90
N ASP A 237 0.44 -2.65 -6.96
CA ASP A 237 0.99 -3.54 -7.98
C ASP A 237 1.17 -2.81 -9.33
N PHE A 238 1.95 -3.38 -10.24
CA PHE A 238 2.15 -2.83 -11.59
C PHE A 238 0.91 -2.89 -12.49
N TYR A 239 -0.04 -3.77 -12.16
CA TYR A 239 -1.23 -3.98 -12.95
C TYR A 239 -2.37 -4.63 -12.12
N PRO A 240 -3.56 -4.01 -12.00
CA PRO A 240 -3.90 -2.64 -12.43
C PRO A 240 -3.30 -1.59 -11.49
N VAL A 241 -3.05 -0.38 -12.00
CA VAL A 241 -2.52 0.74 -11.20
C VAL A 241 -3.65 1.54 -10.56
N ASP A 242 -4.80 0.91 -10.33
CA ASP A 242 -6.01 1.62 -9.89
C ASP A 242 -5.97 2.03 -8.41
N SER A 243 -5.06 1.42 -7.65
CA SER A 243 -4.85 1.71 -6.24
C SER A 243 -3.79 2.78 -5.97
N LEU A 244 -3.19 3.39 -6.99
CA LEU A 244 -2.13 4.39 -6.78
C LEU A 244 -2.72 5.71 -6.25
N PRO A 245 -2.39 6.14 -5.02
CA PRO A 245 -2.81 7.44 -4.52
C PRO A 245 -1.98 8.55 -5.20
N GLY A 246 -2.35 9.80 -4.95
CA GLY A 246 -1.50 10.92 -5.36
C GLY A 246 -0.23 11.03 -4.53
N ARG A 247 0.63 11.95 -4.95
CA ARG A 247 1.87 12.25 -4.25
C ARG A 247 1.59 12.96 -2.92
N ILE A 248 2.52 12.88 -1.99
CA ILE A 248 2.44 13.68 -0.78
C ILE A 248 2.39 15.18 -1.16
N GLY A 249 1.44 15.90 -0.59
CA GLY A 249 1.15 17.29 -0.92
C GLY A 249 0.11 17.48 -2.01
N SER A 250 -0.35 16.45 -2.73
CA SER A 250 -1.33 16.61 -3.81
C SER A 250 -2.78 16.75 -3.33
N LEU A 251 -3.60 17.40 -4.15
CA LEU A 251 -5.01 17.71 -3.88
C LEU A 251 -5.92 17.04 -4.91
N ASP A 252 -7.08 16.52 -4.47
CA ASP A 252 -8.12 15.97 -5.34
C ASP A 252 -8.86 17.06 -6.12
N THR A 253 -9.15 18.19 -5.47
CA THR A 253 -9.91 19.31 -6.05
C THR A 253 -9.13 20.05 -7.14
N HIS A 254 -7.81 20.13 -6.97
CA HIS A 254 -6.90 20.80 -7.90
C HIS A 254 -5.69 19.89 -8.18
N PRO A 255 -5.84 18.95 -9.12
CA PRO A 255 -4.82 17.95 -9.45
C PRO A 255 -3.43 18.53 -9.75
N MET A 256 -3.38 19.72 -10.35
CA MET A 256 -2.12 20.38 -10.73
C MET A 256 -1.44 21.13 -9.57
N PHE A 257 -2.10 21.25 -8.41
CA PHE A 257 -1.57 21.97 -7.27
C PHE A 257 -1.18 21.03 -6.16
N SER A 258 -0.21 21.50 -5.39
CA SER A 258 0.21 20.91 -4.13
C SER A 258 0.13 21.96 -3.04
N ALA A 259 0.00 21.49 -1.80
CA ALA A 259 -0.12 22.36 -0.64
C ALA A 259 0.63 21.82 0.57
N VAL A 260 0.96 22.72 1.47
CA VAL A 260 1.40 22.42 2.82
C VAL A 260 0.78 23.43 3.78
N LEU A 261 0.32 22.96 4.94
CA LEU A 261 0.08 23.80 6.11
C LEU A 261 1.29 23.67 7.03
N LEU A 262 1.91 24.79 7.36
CA LEU A 262 3.01 24.82 8.32
C LEU A 262 2.56 25.49 9.60
N TYR A 263 2.83 24.87 10.74
CA TYR A 263 2.57 25.40 12.08
C TYR A 263 3.88 25.72 12.79
N ASP A 264 4.01 26.96 13.27
CA ASP A 264 5.14 27.42 14.06
C ASP A 264 4.78 27.45 15.56
N PRO A 265 5.48 26.69 16.43
CA PRO A 265 5.19 26.68 17.86
C PRO A 265 5.47 28.01 18.56
N GLN A 266 6.42 28.82 18.06
CA GLN A 266 6.81 30.06 18.73
C GLN A 266 5.73 31.13 18.60
N SER A 267 5.25 31.36 17.37
CA SER A 267 4.16 32.29 17.11
C SER A 267 2.77 31.71 17.34
N LYS A 268 2.66 30.37 17.50
CA LYS A 268 1.40 29.62 17.59
C LYS A 268 0.46 29.91 16.42
N ARG A 269 1.02 30.09 15.23
CA ARG A 269 0.30 30.39 14.00
C ARG A 269 0.66 29.37 12.95
N SER A 270 -0.28 29.14 12.03
CA SER A 270 -0.02 28.36 10.83
C SER A 270 -0.27 29.14 9.54
N GLN A 271 0.38 28.71 8.47
CA GLN A 271 0.26 29.30 7.15
C GLN A 271 0.16 28.20 6.09
N ILE A 272 -0.82 28.35 5.19
CA ILE A 272 -0.93 27.54 3.99
C ILE A 272 -0.02 28.14 2.92
N VAL A 273 0.74 27.28 2.25
CA VAL A 273 1.39 27.61 0.98
C VAL A 273 1.05 26.55 -0.03
N SER A 274 0.68 26.98 -1.24
CA SER A 274 0.20 26.10 -2.29
C SER A 274 0.55 26.64 -3.68
N GLY A 275 0.70 25.74 -4.65
CA GLY A 275 1.04 26.09 -6.03
C GLY A 275 1.34 24.85 -6.87
N SER A 276 1.83 25.05 -8.10
CA SER A 276 2.15 23.93 -9.01
C SER A 276 3.54 23.39 -8.72
N VAL A 277 3.60 22.27 -7.99
CA VAL A 277 4.86 21.59 -7.66
C VAL A 277 5.21 20.48 -8.66
N PHE A 278 4.23 19.64 -9.03
CA PHE A 278 4.46 18.50 -9.91
C PHE A 278 4.09 18.81 -11.35
N SER A 279 4.96 18.49 -12.31
CA SER A 279 4.78 18.79 -13.73
C SER A 279 3.83 17.83 -14.46
N HIS A 280 3.61 16.64 -13.87
CA HIS A 280 2.77 15.59 -14.41
C HIS A 280 2.08 14.89 -13.25
N MET A 281 0.81 14.52 -13.45
CA MET A 281 0.13 13.61 -12.54
C MET A 281 -0.40 12.40 -13.29
N VAL A 282 -0.06 11.24 -12.75
CA VAL A 282 -0.67 9.97 -13.12
C VAL A 282 -1.36 9.45 -11.88
N VAL A 283 -2.49 10.08 -11.50
CA VAL A 283 -3.39 9.49 -10.51
C VAL A 283 -4.49 8.77 -11.29
N ARG A 284 -4.27 7.47 -11.56
CA ARG A 284 -5.28 6.60 -12.17
C ARG A 284 -5.96 5.78 -11.08
N GLY A 285 -7.27 5.61 -11.20
CA GLY A 285 -8.07 4.73 -10.34
C GLY A 285 -8.63 5.36 -9.07
N ILE A 286 -9.11 4.48 -8.20
CA ILE A 286 -9.94 4.77 -7.01
C ILE A 286 -9.12 5.24 -5.81
N GLY A 287 -7.80 5.01 -5.81
CA GLY A 287 -6.91 5.35 -4.71
C GLY A 287 -6.57 4.18 -3.79
N LEU A 288 -5.83 4.49 -2.73
CA LEU A 288 -5.30 3.51 -1.80
C LEU A 288 -6.04 3.53 -0.48
N LEU A 289 -6.46 2.35 -0.01
CA LEU A 289 -6.81 2.15 1.40
C LEU A 289 -5.55 1.79 2.17
N LEU A 290 -5.12 2.70 3.05
CA LEU A 290 -3.95 2.52 3.88
C LEU A 290 -4.31 1.73 5.14
N HIS A 291 -3.63 0.61 5.31
CA HIS A 291 -3.68 -0.21 6.51
C HIS A 291 -2.38 -0.06 7.31
N PRO A 292 -2.39 -0.35 8.62
CA PRO A 292 -1.18 -0.41 9.42
C PRO A 292 -0.13 -1.35 8.80
N LEU A 293 1.12 -0.90 8.76
CA LEU A 293 2.27 -1.73 8.43
C LEU A 293 3.18 -1.85 9.66
N ASP A 294 3.86 -2.97 9.80
CA ASP A 294 4.81 -3.15 10.90
C ASP A 294 6.04 -2.25 10.67
N ALA A 295 6.33 -1.40 11.65
CA ALA A 295 7.48 -0.49 11.63
C ALA A 295 8.82 -1.25 11.51
N GLY A 296 8.89 -2.50 11.97
CA GLY A 296 10.06 -3.37 11.85
C GLY A 296 10.33 -3.87 10.43
N GLU A 297 9.37 -3.75 9.51
CA GLU A 297 9.53 -4.21 8.13
C GLU A 297 10.11 -3.15 7.19
N PHE A 298 10.28 -1.91 7.65
CA PHE A 298 10.88 -0.83 6.86
C PHE A 298 12.40 -1.05 6.71
N PRO A 299 12.97 -0.77 5.52
CA PRO A 299 14.40 -0.91 5.32
C PRO A 299 15.19 0.01 6.25
N THR A 300 16.19 -0.55 6.91
CA THR A 300 17.12 0.19 7.77
C THR A 300 18.13 1.01 6.94
N ASP A 301 19.07 1.70 7.60
CA ASP A 301 20.05 2.59 6.95
C ASP A 301 21.40 1.93 6.64
N GLY A 302 21.47 0.59 6.67
CA GLY A 302 22.63 -0.15 6.14
C GLY A 302 22.84 0.10 4.64
N GLU A 303 23.95 -0.40 4.08
CA GLU A 303 24.26 -0.17 2.66
C GLU A 303 23.21 -0.80 1.75
N VAL A 304 22.82 -2.04 2.05
CA VAL A 304 21.74 -2.74 1.36
C VAL A 304 20.41 -2.00 1.54
N GLY A 305 20.15 -1.48 2.74
CA GLY A 305 18.96 -0.67 3.03
C GLY A 305 18.90 0.60 2.20
N ARG A 306 20.02 1.31 2.01
CA ARG A 306 20.09 2.48 1.11
C ARG A 306 19.84 2.10 -0.34
N ILE A 307 20.36 0.96 -0.80
CA ILE A 307 20.07 0.43 -2.14
C ILE A 307 18.57 0.09 -2.27
N ALA A 308 17.99 -0.58 -1.28
CA ALA A 308 16.57 -0.92 -1.24
C ALA A 308 15.69 0.34 -1.24
N LYS A 309 16.03 1.37 -0.47
CA LYS A 309 15.34 2.68 -0.48
C LYS A 309 15.40 3.34 -1.86
N HIS A 310 16.52 3.27 -2.56
CA HIS A 310 16.58 3.77 -3.94
C HIS A 310 15.73 2.93 -4.90
N ALA A 311 15.75 1.60 -4.75
CA ALA A 311 14.90 0.69 -5.52
C ALA A 311 13.41 0.98 -5.30
N LEU A 312 12.98 1.35 -4.09
CA LEU A 312 11.59 1.76 -3.80
C LEU A 312 11.19 3.03 -4.58
N THR A 313 12.09 4.01 -4.71
CA THR A 313 11.85 5.20 -5.55
C THR A 313 11.76 4.85 -7.04
N LEU A 314 12.60 3.93 -7.53
CA LEU A 314 12.49 3.41 -8.90
C LEU A 314 11.19 2.63 -9.10
N TYR A 315 10.79 1.82 -8.11
CA TYR A 315 9.53 1.08 -8.11
C TYR A 315 8.33 2.02 -8.23
N ARG A 316 8.30 3.10 -7.47
CA ARG A 316 7.27 4.13 -7.60
C ARG A 316 7.24 4.75 -9.00
N SER A 317 8.41 5.00 -9.59
CA SER A 317 8.48 5.55 -10.96
C SER A 317 7.79 4.63 -11.99
N ILE A 318 7.90 3.31 -11.80
CA ILE A 318 7.21 2.28 -12.61
C ILE A 318 5.69 2.40 -12.44
N LEU A 319 5.20 2.56 -11.21
CA LEU A 319 3.78 2.76 -10.93
C LEU A 319 3.25 4.04 -11.60
N GLU A 320 3.97 5.15 -11.47
CA GLU A 320 3.60 6.45 -12.05
C GLU A 320 3.76 6.52 -13.58
N SER A 321 4.31 5.48 -14.23
CA SER A 321 4.48 5.45 -15.68
C SER A 321 3.14 5.46 -16.43
N SER A 322 3.03 6.35 -17.43
CA SER A 322 1.81 6.59 -18.21
C SER A 322 1.56 5.59 -19.35
N SER A 323 2.55 4.78 -19.73
CA SER A 323 2.44 3.76 -20.79
C SER A 323 3.00 2.42 -20.35
N HIS A 324 2.49 1.31 -20.92
CA HIS A 324 3.05 -0.02 -20.63
C HIS A 324 4.48 -0.12 -21.17
N THR A 325 4.78 0.51 -22.30
CA THR A 325 6.15 0.50 -22.86
C THR A 325 7.15 1.12 -21.88
N SER A 326 6.87 2.33 -21.37
CA SER A 326 7.74 2.98 -20.37
C SER A 326 7.82 2.18 -19.07
N ARG A 327 6.70 1.58 -18.65
CA ARG A 327 6.66 0.73 -17.44
C ARG A 327 7.56 -0.50 -17.58
N PHE A 328 7.49 -1.17 -18.73
CA PHE A 328 8.34 -2.31 -19.04
C PHE A 328 9.81 -1.92 -19.01
N VAL A 329 10.19 -0.83 -19.70
CA VAL A 329 11.59 -0.36 -19.72
C VAL A 329 12.10 -0.06 -18.32
N GLN A 330 11.34 0.68 -17.51
CA GLN A 330 11.72 1.01 -16.15
C GLN A 330 11.81 -0.23 -15.24
N ALA A 331 10.91 -1.20 -15.41
CA ALA A 331 10.97 -2.47 -14.68
C ALA A 331 12.20 -3.29 -15.04
N MET A 332 12.58 -3.33 -16.31
CA MET A 332 13.84 -3.96 -16.75
C MET A 332 15.06 -3.24 -16.16
N SER A 333 15.08 -1.91 -16.15
CA SER A 333 16.14 -1.12 -15.52
C SER A 333 16.23 -1.35 -14.01
N LEU A 334 15.10 -1.53 -13.33
CA LEU A 334 15.07 -1.87 -11.91
C LEU A 334 15.68 -3.25 -11.64
N LEU A 335 15.41 -4.25 -12.49
CA LEU A 335 16.06 -5.56 -12.39
C LEU A 335 17.59 -5.47 -12.60
N GLU A 336 18.06 -4.63 -13.54
CA GLU A 336 19.50 -4.36 -13.72
C GLU A 336 20.11 -3.75 -12.45
N PHE A 337 19.47 -2.70 -11.91
CA PHE A 337 19.91 -2.01 -10.69
C PHE A 337 19.95 -2.94 -9.47
N LEU A 338 18.89 -3.72 -9.23
CA LEU A 338 18.84 -4.65 -8.10
C LEU A 338 19.91 -5.74 -8.18
N ALA A 339 20.26 -6.16 -9.39
CA ALA A 339 21.31 -7.16 -9.60
C ALA A 339 22.71 -6.58 -9.33
N PHE A 340 22.97 -5.38 -9.86
CA PHE A 340 24.24 -4.68 -9.84
C PHE A 340 24.03 -3.16 -9.60
N PRO A 341 23.95 -2.73 -8.34
CA PRO A 341 23.63 -1.33 -8.01
C PRO A 341 24.76 -0.34 -8.38
N ASP A 342 26.02 -0.81 -8.37
CA ASP A 342 27.20 0.04 -8.59
C ASP A 342 27.81 -0.09 -10.00
N ASP A 343 27.30 -1.00 -10.83
CA ASP A 343 27.93 -1.33 -12.12
C ASP A 343 26.90 -1.73 -13.18
N TYR A 344 27.18 -1.37 -14.43
CA TYR A 344 26.38 -1.83 -15.56
C TYR A 344 26.84 -3.22 -16.00
N ARG A 345 25.91 -4.19 -16.00
CA ARG A 345 26.18 -5.55 -16.47
C ARG A 345 25.20 -6.00 -17.55
N PRO A 346 25.65 -6.83 -18.51
CA PRO A 346 24.77 -7.36 -19.53
C PRO A 346 23.70 -8.26 -18.90
N PHE A 347 22.51 -8.30 -19.49
CA PHE A 347 21.38 -9.10 -18.99
C PHE A 347 21.66 -10.61 -18.85
N LYS A 348 22.69 -11.12 -19.55
CA LYS A 348 23.18 -12.48 -19.37
C LYS A 348 23.64 -12.76 -17.93
N GLU A 349 24.18 -11.76 -17.24
CA GLU A 349 24.59 -11.84 -15.84
C GLU A 349 23.40 -11.54 -14.90
N VAL A 350 22.62 -10.49 -15.21
CA VAL A 350 21.44 -10.08 -14.44
C VAL A 350 20.46 -11.24 -14.24
N LYS A 351 20.13 -11.96 -15.32
CA LYS A 351 19.14 -13.05 -15.27
C LYS A 351 19.50 -14.17 -14.29
N LYS A 352 20.79 -14.44 -14.08
CA LYS A 352 21.25 -15.46 -13.12
C LYS A 352 20.95 -15.08 -11.69
N ILE A 353 21.14 -13.79 -11.37
CA ILE A 353 20.79 -13.24 -10.07
C ILE A 353 19.29 -13.29 -9.86
N VAL A 354 18.52 -12.77 -10.82
CA VAL A 354 17.05 -12.74 -10.72
C VAL A 354 16.49 -14.15 -10.50
N ALA A 355 16.93 -15.12 -11.32
CA ALA A 355 16.50 -16.50 -11.19
C ALA A 355 16.86 -17.12 -9.83
N SER A 356 18.02 -16.76 -9.26
CA SER A 356 18.43 -17.27 -7.94
C SER A 356 17.55 -16.75 -6.80
N HIS A 357 16.99 -15.55 -6.91
CA HIS A 357 16.04 -15.01 -5.95
C HIS A 357 14.62 -15.58 -6.12
N ALA A 358 14.19 -15.79 -7.37
CA ALA A 358 12.80 -16.13 -7.67
C ALA A 358 12.52 -17.65 -7.72
N ALA A 359 13.50 -18.47 -8.08
CA ALA A 359 13.29 -19.91 -8.27
C ALA A 359 13.26 -20.70 -6.95
N ARG A 360 12.32 -21.64 -6.86
CA ARG A 360 12.22 -22.59 -5.73
C ARG A 360 12.81 -23.96 -6.05
N SER A 361 13.09 -24.23 -7.32
CA SER A 361 13.68 -25.48 -7.81
C SER A 361 14.65 -25.23 -8.96
N GLU A 362 15.50 -26.22 -9.28
CA GLU A 362 16.38 -26.16 -10.44
C GLU A 362 15.58 -26.02 -11.76
N TYR A 363 14.43 -26.70 -11.86
CA TYR A 363 13.56 -26.60 -13.02
C TYR A 363 13.07 -25.17 -13.22
N GLU A 364 12.50 -24.55 -12.18
CA GLU A 364 12.06 -23.15 -12.22
C GLU A 364 13.22 -22.19 -12.55
N TYR A 365 14.40 -22.43 -11.97
CA TYR A 365 15.58 -21.63 -12.27
C TYR A 365 15.90 -21.65 -13.76
N ARG A 366 15.94 -22.84 -14.40
CA ARG A 366 16.17 -22.98 -15.84
C ARG A 366 15.06 -22.31 -16.65
N THR A 367 13.80 -22.49 -16.26
CA THR A 367 12.65 -21.84 -16.90
C THR A 367 12.79 -20.32 -16.89
N ILE A 368 13.17 -19.71 -15.76
CA ILE A 368 13.37 -18.26 -15.65
C ILE A 368 14.55 -17.82 -16.54
N ILE A 369 15.66 -18.56 -16.52
CA ILE A 369 16.85 -18.24 -17.35
C ILE A 369 16.53 -18.23 -18.85
N ASP A 370 15.72 -19.17 -19.31
CA ASP A 370 15.28 -19.27 -20.70
C ASP A 370 14.26 -18.18 -21.02
N ARG A 371 13.32 -17.93 -20.11
CA ARG A 371 12.32 -16.86 -20.23
C ARG A 371 12.95 -15.48 -20.37
N PHE A 372 14.06 -15.22 -19.69
CA PHE A 372 14.81 -13.96 -19.84
C PHE A 372 15.39 -13.75 -21.25
N LEU A 373 15.53 -14.79 -22.08
CA LEU A 373 15.87 -14.61 -23.49
C LEU A 373 14.72 -13.89 -24.23
N ASP A 374 13.47 -14.31 -24.00
CA ASP A 374 12.28 -13.65 -24.58
C ASP A 374 12.16 -12.20 -24.11
N LEU A 375 12.43 -11.93 -22.83
CA LEU A 375 12.33 -10.58 -22.28
C LEU A 375 13.42 -9.64 -22.83
N THR A 376 14.53 -10.19 -23.32
CA THR A 376 15.72 -9.39 -23.66
C THR A 376 16.08 -9.45 -25.14
N GLY A 377 16.86 -10.46 -25.53
CA GLY A 377 17.59 -10.49 -26.81
C GLY A 377 17.39 -11.73 -27.67
N LYS A 378 16.32 -12.51 -27.46
CA LYS A 378 16.00 -13.67 -28.30
C LYS A 378 15.98 -13.29 -29.78
N LYS A 379 16.49 -14.19 -30.60
CA LYS A 379 16.44 -14.11 -32.06
C LYS A 379 15.65 -15.27 -32.63
N ASP A 380 14.96 -15.00 -33.73
CA ASP A 380 14.38 -16.04 -34.56
C ASP A 380 15.49 -16.88 -35.21
N PRO A 381 15.48 -18.21 -35.09
CA PRO A 381 16.54 -19.06 -35.63
C PRO A 381 16.55 -19.13 -37.16
N VAL A 382 15.43 -18.81 -37.82
CA VAL A 382 15.28 -18.87 -39.28
C VAL A 382 15.54 -17.50 -39.90
N THR A 383 14.92 -16.44 -39.39
CA THR A 383 15.01 -15.09 -39.96
C THR A 383 16.14 -14.26 -39.38
N ASN A 384 16.73 -14.67 -38.23
CA ASN A 384 17.72 -13.91 -37.46
C ASN A 384 17.21 -12.54 -36.96
N GLU A 385 15.90 -12.30 -37.03
CA GLU A 385 15.27 -11.10 -36.49
C GLU A 385 15.19 -11.16 -34.96
N PHE A 386 15.22 -9.99 -34.31
CA PHE A 386 15.11 -9.91 -32.86
C PHE A 386 13.64 -10.09 -32.42
N LEU A 387 13.39 -11.14 -31.66
CA LEU A 387 12.11 -11.40 -30.99
C LEU A 387 12.09 -10.86 -29.56
N GLY A 388 13.26 -10.67 -28.95
CA GLY A 388 13.41 -10.22 -27.57
C GLY A 388 12.81 -8.85 -27.29
N PHE A 389 11.98 -8.74 -26.25
CA PHE A 389 11.13 -7.56 -26.02
C PHE A 389 11.96 -6.29 -25.79
N ARG A 390 12.93 -6.33 -24.87
CA ARG A 390 13.80 -5.18 -24.59
C ARG A 390 14.54 -4.70 -25.83
N THR A 391 15.09 -5.61 -26.63
CA THR A 391 15.81 -5.22 -27.87
C THR A 391 14.87 -4.54 -28.86
N ARG A 392 13.68 -5.09 -29.08
CA ARG A 392 12.68 -4.50 -29.96
C ARG A 392 12.22 -3.11 -29.49
N ILE A 393 12.05 -2.93 -28.18
CA ILE A 393 11.63 -1.64 -27.62
C ILE A 393 12.76 -0.61 -27.66
N VAL A 394 13.91 -0.94 -27.06
CA VAL A 394 15.00 0.01 -26.84
C VAL A 394 15.78 0.29 -28.12
N HIS A 395 15.99 -0.71 -28.97
CA HIS A 395 16.84 -0.60 -30.16
C HIS A 395 16.06 -0.45 -31.46
N MET A 396 14.80 -0.90 -31.51
CA MET A 396 13.96 -0.81 -32.71
C MET A 396 12.77 0.14 -32.56
N GLY A 397 12.58 0.76 -31.38
CA GLY A 397 11.56 1.78 -31.14
C GLY A 397 10.13 1.25 -31.10
N GLN A 398 9.93 -0.06 -30.98
CA GLN A 398 8.60 -0.66 -30.92
C GLN A 398 7.93 -0.49 -29.56
N ARG A 399 6.60 -0.55 -29.53
CA ARG A 399 5.83 -0.49 -28.29
C ARG A 399 5.55 -1.90 -27.76
N ILE A 400 5.49 -2.07 -26.44
CA ILE A 400 5.11 -3.37 -25.85
C ILE A 400 3.69 -3.76 -26.26
N GLU A 401 2.82 -2.78 -26.51
CA GLU A 401 1.47 -2.98 -27.03
C GLU A 401 1.44 -3.51 -28.46
N GLU A 402 2.51 -3.33 -29.25
CA GLU A 402 2.67 -3.92 -30.59
C GLU A 402 3.27 -5.32 -30.52
N ILE A 403 4.18 -5.55 -29.57
CA ILE A 403 4.87 -6.83 -29.37
C ILE A 403 3.95 -7.86 -28.70
N VAL A 404 3.17 -7.42 -27.71
CA VAL A 404 2.21 -8.21 -26.92
C VAL A 404 0.84 -7.52 -27.03
N PRO A 405 0.07 -7.78 -28.10
CA PRO A 405 -1.12 -6.98 -28.44
C PRO A 405 -2.32 -7.23 -27.55
N ARG A 406 -2.43 -8.42 -26.94
CA ARG A 406 -3.55 -8.74 -26.05
C ARG A 406 -3.30 -8.17 -24.66
N GLU A 407 -4.31 -7.53 -24.10
CA GLU A 407 -4.21 -6.94 -22.75
C GLU A 407 -3.94 -7.99 -21.69
N ILE A 408 -4.63 -9.14 -21.74
CA ILE A 408 -4.44 -10.24 -20.79
C ILE A 408 -2.99 -10.74 -20.75
N ASP A 409 -2.35 -10.87 -21.91
CA ASP A 409 -0.96 -11.32 -22.01
C ASP A 409 0.00 -10.26 -21.44
N ARG A 410 -0.32 -8.97 -21.59
CA ARG A 410 0.42 -7.89 -20.92
C ARG A 410 0.24 -7.92 -19.41
N LYS A 411 -0.96 -8.21 -18.89
CA LYS A 411 -1.18 -8.36 -17.43
C LYS A 411 -0.30 -9.47 -16.88
N THR A 412 -0.31 -10.63 -17.54
CA THR A 412 0.53 -11.78 -17.17
C THR A 412 2.02 -11.42 -17.22
N LEU A 413 2.47 -10.72 -18.26
CA LEU A 413 3.85 -10.24 -18.39
C LEU A 413 4.26 -9.31 -17.23
N PHE A 414 3.41 -8.33 -16.86
CA PHE A 414 3.72 -7.43 -15.76
C PHE A 414 3.66 -8.12 -14.40
N ALA A 415 2.75 -9.06 -14.18
CA ALA A 415 2.70 -9.87 -12.98
C ALA A 415 3.96 -10.75 -12.84
N GLU A 416 4.44 -11.31 -13.96
CA GLU A 416 5.69 -12.08 -14.02
C GLU A 416 6.89 -11.20 -13.60
N ILE A 417 7.07 -10.04 -14.24
CA ILE A 417 8.17 -9.12 -13.93
C ILE A 417 8.07 -8.57 -12.50
N TYR A 418 6.85 -8.28 -12.05
CA TYR A 418 6.59 -7.85 -10.68
C TYR A 418 7.07 -8.90 -9.68
N GLY A 419 6.75 -10.18 -9.89
CA GLY A 419 7.21 -11.27 -9.03
C GLY A 419 8.74 -11.35 -8.92
N TYR A 420 9.46 -11.14 -10.03
CA TYR A 420 10.92 -11.09 -10.01
C TYR A 420 11.47 -9.92 -9.18
N ILE A 421 10.90 -8.73 -9.35
CA ILE A 421 11.31 -7.54 -8.60
C ILE A 421 11.02 -7.71 -7.10
N ARG A 422 9.83 -8.22 -6.76
CA ARG A 422 9.44 -8.51 -5.37
C ARG A 422 10.40 -9.48 -4.70
N ALA A 423 10.71 -10.61 -5.35
CA ALA A 423 11.63 -11.61 -4.80
C ALA A 423 13.00 -11.02 -4.44
N MET A 424 13.50 -10.09 -5.26
CA MET A 424 14.78 -9.41 -5.00
C MET A 424 14.64 -8.33 -3.91
N MET A 425 13.65 -7.46 -4.01
CA MET A 425 13.44 -6.33 -3.10
C MET A 425 13.09 -6.81 -1.69
N ASP A 426 12.18 -7.77 -1.53
CA ASP A 426 11.83 -8.35 -0.23
C ASP A 426 13.07 -8.95 0.46
N HIS A 427 13.92 -9.65 -0.31
CA HIS A 427 15.17 -10.21 0.23
C HIS A 427 16.19 -9.13 0.61
N MET A 428 16.28 -8.03 -0.14
CA MET A 428 17.16 -6.90 0.22
C MET A 428 16.65 -6.15 1.45
N ILE A 429 15.34 -5.93 1.58
CA ILE A 429 14.73 -5.24 2.72
C ILE A 429 14.94 -6.05 4.00
N ALA A 430 14.76 -7.38 3.93
CA ALA A 430 15.00 -8.30 5.05
C ALA A 430 16.47 -8.33 5.54
N HIS A 431 17.42 -7.86 4.72
CA HIS A 431 18.85 -7.80 5.04
C HIS A 431 19.38 -6.35 4.93
N SER A 432 18.51 -5.38 5.17
CA SER A 432 18.78 -3.96 4.91
C SER A 432 19.88 -3.36 5.79
N ASP A 433 20.20 -4.01 6.91
CA ASP A 433 21.21 -3.61 7.88
C ASP A 433 22.65 -3.92 7.41
N LEU A 434 22.80 -4.84 6.44
CA LEU A 434 24.11 -5.32 5.99
C LEU A 434 24.84 -4.36 5.05
N THR A 435 26.15 -4.56 4.95
CA THR A 435 26.94 -4.06 3.80
C THR A 435 26.64 -4.88 2.54
N PHE A 436 26.90 -4.30 1.37
CA PHE A 436 26.67 -5.02 0.11
C PHE A 436 27.61 -6.22 -0.06
N VAL A 437 28.81 -6.14 0.51
CA VAL A 437 29.77 -7.25 0.54
C VAL A 437 29.24 -8.43 1.35
N GLU A 438 28.78 -8.19 2.59
CA GLU A 438 28.16 -9.21 3.46
C GLU A 438 26.93 -9.83 2.80
N TYR A 439 26.07 -9.00 2.24
CA TYR A 439 24.90 -9.43 1.49
C TYR A 439 25.26 -10.28 0.27
N GLY A 440 26.39 -10.01 -0.39
CA GLY A 440 26.94 -10.83 -1.46
C GLY A 440 27.24 -12.27 -1.02
N HIS A 441 27.64 -12.50 0.23
CA HIS A 441 27.78 -13.86 0.78
C HIS A 441 26.44 -14.57 0.91
N ILE A 442 25.42 -13.86 1.41
CA ILE A 442 24.06 -14.41 1.53
C ILE A 442 23.48 -14.73 0.15
N ARG A 443 23.60 -13.80 -0.81
CA ARG A 443 23.16 -14.02 -2.20
C ARG A 443 23.80 -15.24 -2.83
N ARG A 444 25.10 -15.49 -2.60
CA ARG A 444 25.78 -16.69 -3.11
C ARG A 444 25.14 -18.01 -2.64
N SER A 445 24.55 -18.03 -1.45
CA SER A 445 23.84 -19.22 -0.94
C SER A 445 22.54 -19.53 -1.69
N LEU A 446 22.01 -18.57 -2.46
CA LEU A 446 20.86 -18.75 -3.34
C LEU A 446 21.24 -19.41 -4.67
N PHE A 447 22.52 -19.35 -5.08
CA PHE A 447 23.02 -19.96 -6.31
C PHE A 447 23.24 -21.47 -6.17
N ARG A 448 22.22 -22.20 -5.72
CA ARG A 448 22.28 -23.65 -5.52
C ARG A 448 22.36 -24.43 -6.84
N TRP A 449 22.03 -23.77 -7.95
CA TRP A 449 21.77 -24.40 -9.25
C TRP A 449 22.64 -23.87 -10.40
N SER A 450 23.66 -23.06 -10.11
CA SER A 450 24.46 -22.38 -11.14
C SER A 450 25.68 -23.17 -11.65
N SER A 451 25.82 -24.42 -11.23
CA SER A 451 26.92 -25.33 -11.58
C SER A 451 26.81 -25.87 -13.00
#